data_AF-K1LWX2-F1
#
_entry.id   AF-K1LWX2-F1
#
_cell.length_a   1.000
_cell.length_b   1.000
_cell.length_c   1.000
_cell.angle_alpha   90.00
_cell.angle_beta   90.00
_cell.angle_gamma   90.00
#
_symmetry.space_group_name_H-M   'P 1'
#
loop_
_entity.id
_entity.type
_entity.pdbx_description
1 polymer ?
#
loop_
_entity_poly.entity_id
_entity_poly.type
_entity_poly.pdbx_seq_one_letter_code
_entity_poly.pdbx_strand_id
1 'polypeptide(L)'
;MKKYLVSNSIPERMHFIKKVKPFGKRFAVYNKIPLRGLESYFDKFIKLDELYDDQTFLKLLGQVDSKTTLFLIDLGLDYCSFQANYIKPYTKLHPLSQQAKETFIIDGFAFYNTEKAIYRPFLYIDPNIIGSSVQEFYNTGAYKDFDGNQVENYYKKIAPYMQISTQPLELEVVKYSPTKKEKAEYEKLKKQIIMVDKFSKPKVIRMLIDYIENTESKKKAIKKEIDADAIQIIRNDANGRKNLYKEILLKNPKKVIFYSSEYYGADEIELSLTFGALERHNKLIALLNG
;
A
#
# COMPACT_ATOMS: atom_id res chain seq x y z
N MET A 1 -23.14 -7.85 -10.76
CA MET A 1 -22.62 -6.49 -10.50
C MET A 1 -21.24 -6.63 -9.87
N LYS A 2 -20.27 -5.75 -10.19
CA LYS A 2 -18.93 -5.82 -9.58
C LYS A 2 -19.03 -5.53 -8.09
N LYS A 3 -18.40 -6.37 -7.27
CA LYS A 3 -18.43 -6.27 -5.80
C LYS A 3 -17.14 -5.67 -5.23
N TYR A 4 -16.10 -5.50 -6.05
CA TYR A 4 -14.78 -5.06 -5.59
C TYR A 4 -14.29 -3.90 -6.45
N LEU A 5 -13.83 -2.83 -5.80
CA LEU A 5 -13.12 -1.71 -6.40
C LEU A 5 -11.73 -1.59 -5.77
N VAL A 6 -10.71 -1.61 -6.61
CA VAL A 6 -9.34 -1.27 -6.26
C VAL A 6 -9.03 0.05 -6.94
N SER A 7 -9.06 1.13 -6.15
CA SER A 7 -8.88 2.49 -6.64
C SER A 7 -8.16 3.31 -5.59
N ASN A 8 -7.27 4.21 -6.00
CA ASN A 8 -6.71 5.25 -5.11
C ASN A 8 -7.43 6.60 -5.25
N SER A 9 -8.33 6.74 -6.22
CA SER A 9 -9.04 7.99 -6.51
C SER A 9 -10.26 8.16 -5.60
N ILE A 10 -10.24 9.17 -4.73
CA ILE A 10 -11.39 9.52 -3.88
C ILE A 10 -12.66 9.79 -4.72
N PRO A 11 -12.63 10.63 -5.77
CA PRO A 11 -13.79 10.86 -6.62
C PRO A 11 -14.35 9.58 -7.24
N GLU A 12 -13.48 8.65 -7.63
CA GLU A 12 -13.91 7.38 -8.23
C GLU A 12 -14.54 6.44 -7.20
N ARG A 13 -13.95 6.32 -6.01
CA ARG A 13 -14.56 5.57 -4.90
C ARG A 13 -15.92 6.15 -4.53
N MET A 14 -16.03 7.47 -4.46
CA MET A 14 -17.31 8.16 -4.25
C MET A 14 -18.30 7.85 -5.38
N HIS A 15 -17.86 7.90 -6.63
CA HIS A 15 -18.70 7.58 -7.77
C HIS A 15 -19.19 6.12 -7.72
N PHE A 16 -18.32 5.18 -7.39
CA PHE A 16 -18.67 3.77 -7.21
C PHE A 16 -19.72 3.59 -6.12
N ILE A 17 -19.50 4.17 -4.93
CA ILE A 17 -20.44 4.16 -3.82
C ILE A 17 -21.79 4.77 -4.23
N LYS A 18 -21.79 5.91 -4.94
CA LYS A 18 -23.02 6.56 -5.42
C LYS A 18 -23.78 5.72 -6.45
N LYS A 19 -23.06 5.03 -7.33
CA LYS A 19 -23.64 4.27 -8.45
C LYS A 19 -24.22 2.93 -8.00
N VAL A 20 -23.65 2.33 -6.96
CA VAL A 20 -24.24 1.13 -6.33
C VAL A 20 -25.63 1.50 -5.83
N LYS A 21 -26.66 0.86 -6.37
CA LYS A 21 -28.03 0.93 -5.86
C LYS A 21 -28.10 0.02 -4.64
N PRO A 22 -28.06 0.55 -3.42
CA PRO A 22 -27.98 -0.28 -2.23
C PRO A 22 -29.29 -1.05 -2.05
N PHE A 23 -29.17 -2.27 -1.56
CA PHE A 23 -30.30 -2.97 -0.96
C PHE A 23 -30.44 -2.48 0.50
N GLY A 24 -31.40 -1.58 0.73
CA GLY A 24 -31.73 -1.04 2.05
C GLY A 24 -30.64 -0.17 2.69
N LYS A 25 -30.28 -0.46 3.94
CA LYS A 25 -29.35 0.35 4.75
C LYS A 25 -27.91 0.23 4.24
N ARG A 26 -27.12 1.30 4.34
CA ARG A 26 -25.73 1.37 3.88
C ARG A 26 -24.78 1.49 5.06
N PHE A 27 -24.06 0.41 5.36
CA PHE A 27 -23.09 0.39 6.46
C PHE A 27 -21.69 0.35 5.89
N ALA A 28 -20.75 1.09 6.47
CA ALA A 28 -19.34 1.06 6.11
C ALA A 28 -18.47 0.73 7.32
N VAL A 29 -17.47 -0.13 7.12
CA VAL A 29 -16.37 -0.37 8.05
C VAL A 29 -15.06 0.01 7.38
N TYR A 30 -14.23 0.83 8.02
CA TYR A 30 -13.00 1.38 7.41
C TYR A 30 -11.77 1.36 8.33
N ASN A 31 -10.54 1.17 7.81
CA ASN A 31 -9.32 1.15 8.65
C ASN A 31 -8.49 2.45 8.59
N LYS A 32 -7.94 2.83 7.43
CA LYS A 32 -7.07 4.03 7.29
C LYS A 32 -7.82 5.27 6.82
N ILE A 33 -7.15 6.43 6.98
CA ILE A 33 -7.66 7.82 6.98
C ILE A 33 -8.89 8.01 6.08
N PRO A 34 -9.97 8.59 6.63
CA PRO A 34 -11.25 8.65 5.95
C PRO A 34 -11.12 9.39 4.62
N LEU A 35 -11.77 8.81 3.64
CA LEU A 35 -12.26 9.48 2.44
C LEU A 35 -13.23 10.59 2.90
N ARG A 36 -12.69 11.74 3.32
CA ARG A 36 -13.49 12.89 3.81
C ARG A 36 -14.68 13.14 2.89
N GLY A 37 -15.89 13.13 3.43
CA GLY A 37 -17.13 13.36 2.69
C GLY A 37 -17.89 12.09 2.31
N LEU A 38 -17.31 10.90 2.48
CA LEU A 38 -18.03 9.65 2.28
C LEU A 38 -19.01 9.30 3.39
N GLU A 39 -18.80 9.81 4.60
CA GLU A 39 -19.59 9.49 5.78
C GLU A 39 -21.09 9.76 5.53
N SER A 40 -21.39 10.85 4.81
CA SER A 40 -22.75 11.26 4.44
C SER A 40 -23.53 10.26 3.57
N TYR A 41 -22.86 9.28 2.96
CA TYR A 41 -23.49 8.26 2.12
C TYR A 41 -23.84 6.98 2.88
N PHE A 42 -23.54 6.91 4.18
CA PHE A 42 -23.73 5.72 4.99
C PHE A 42 -24.61 6.01 6.20
N ASP A 43 -25.55 5.11 6.48
CA ASP A 43 -26.34 5.13 7.71
C ASP A 43 -25.47 4.82 8.94
N LYS A 44 -24.38 4.07 8.72
CA LYS A 44 -23.35 3.76 9.72
C LYS A 44 -21.98 3.81 9.08
N PHE A 45 -21.06 4.55 9.71
CA PHE A 45 -19.68 4.69 9.27
C PHE A 45 -18.75 4.41 10.45
N ILE A 46 -18.16 3.22 10.50
CA ILE A 46 -17.55 2.66 11.71
C ILE A 46 -16.08 2.38 11.44
N LYS A 47 -15.20 2.84 12.33
CA LYS A 47 -13.78 2.54 12.18
C LYS A 47 -13.53 1.09 12.59
N LEU A 48 -12.64 0.42 11.87
CA LEU A 48 -12.35 -1.00 12.03
C LEU A 48 -11.91 -1.31 13.46
N ASP A 49 -11.08 -0.45 14.07
CA ASP A 49 -10.63 -0.61 15.44
C ASP A 49 -11.74 -0.52 16.49
N GLU A 50 -12.84 0.20 16.24
CA GLU A 50 -13.99 0.19 17.15
C GLU A 50 -14.60 -1.21 17.29
N LEU A 51 -14.44 -2.07 16.27
CA LEU A 51 -14.90 -3.46 16.35
C LEU A 51 -14.03 -4.31 17.27
N TYR A 52 -12.89 -3.84 17.80
CA TYR A 52 -12.17 -4.58 18.85
C TYR A 52 -13.06 -4.75 20.10
N ASP A 53 -13.87 -3.76 20.43
CA ASP A 53 -14.81 -3.81 21.54
C ASP A 53 -16.00 -4.74 21.22
N ASP A 54 -16.26 -5.69 22.11
CA ASP A 54 -17.30 -6.71 21.89
C ASP A 54 -18.71 -6.10 21.96
N GLN A 55 -18.95 -5.08 22.79
CA GLN A 55 -20.26 -4.44 22.85
C GLN A 55 -20.58 -3.71 21.55
N THR A 56 -19.61 -2.97 21.03
CA THR A 56 -19.70 -2.25 19.74
C THR A 56 -19.91 -3.22 18.59
N PHE A 57 -19.14 -4.30 18.54
CA PHE A 57 -19.30 -5.35 17.54
C PHE A 57 -20.68 -6.01 17.61
N LEU A 58 -21.13 -6.48 18.78
CA LEU A 58 -22.43 -7.14 18.94
C LEU A 58 -23.60 -6.21 18.59
N LYS A 59 -23.49 -4.93 18.93
CA LYS A 59 -24.48 -3.90 18.56
C LYS A 59 -24.54 -3.69 17.05
N LEU A 60 -23.41 -3.68 16.36
CA LEU A 60 -23.37 -3.60 14.90
C LEU A 60 -23.95 -4.87 14.28
N LEU A 61 -23.55 -6.04 14.80
CA LEU A 61 -24.02 -7.35 14.34
C LEU A 61 -25.54 -7.46 14.37
N GLY A 62 -26.19 -7.05 15.46
CA GLY A 62 -27.65 -7.05 15.56
C GLY A 62 -28.38 -6.03 14.66
N GLN A 63 -27.66 -5.12 13.99
CA GLN A 63 -28.24 -4.14 13.05
C GLN A 63 -28.05 -4.54 11.59
N VAL A 64 -27.10 -5.42 11.29
CA VAL A 64 -26.85 -5.93 9.94
C VAL A 64 -27.82 -7.07 9.66
N ASP A 65 -28.59 -6.95 8.58
CA ASP A 65 -29.58 -7.94 8.18
C ASP A 65 -29.63 -8.09 6.65
N SER A 66 -30.55 -8.91 6.16
CA SER A 66 -30.77 -9.13 4.72
C SER A 66 -31.30 -7.91 3.96
N LYS A 67 -31.45 -6.75 4.63
CA LYS A 67 -31.73 -5.43 4.07
C LYS A 67 -30.56 -4.46 4.24
N THR A 68 -29.36 -4.97 4.53
CA THR A 68 -28.15 -4.15 4.66
C THR A 68 -27.18 -4.43 3.52
N THR A 69 -26.64 -3.34 2.97
CA THR A 69 -25.50 -3.30 2.05
C THR A 69 -24.26 -2.91 2.86
N LEU A 70 -23.29 -3.82 2.98
CA LEU A 70 -22.06 -3.61 3.73
C LEU A 70 -20.93 -3.15 2.80
N PHE A 71 -20.21 -2.09 3.18
CA PHE A 71 -19.03 -1.60 2.49
C PHE A 71 -17.82 -1.77 3.40
N LEU A 72 -16.80 -2.47 2.90
CA LEU A 72 -15.53 -2.66 3.57
C LEU A 72 -14.49 -1.79 2.87
N ILE A 73 -13.96 -0.78 3.56
CA ILE A 73 -13.22 0.33 2.93
C ILE A 73 -11.80 0.41 3.48
N ASP A 74 -10.80 0.41 2.60
CA ASP A 74 -9.37 0.59 2.93
C ASP A 74 -8.95 -0.25 4.14
N LEU A 75 -9.38 -1.51 4.19
CA LEU A 75 -9.20 -2.34 5.38
C LEU A 75 -7.71 -2.49 5.71
N GLY A 76 -6.82 -2.40 4.73
CA GLY A 76 -5.38 -2.21 4.90
C GLY A 76 -4.75 -3.22 5.87
N LEU A 77 -4.17 -4.29 5.35
CA LEU A 77 -3.47 -5.26 6.19
C LEU A 77 -2.14 -4.61 6.64
N ASP A 78 -2.05 -4.26 7.92
CA ASP A 78 -0.82 -3.74 8.51
C ASP A 78 0.17 -4.89 8.74
N TYR A 79 0.86 -5.30 7.68
CA TYR A 79 1.89 -6.36 7.72
C TYR A 79 3.25 -5.84 8.23
N CYS A 80 3.31 -4.62 8.79
CA CYS A 80 4.57 -4.00 9.20
C CYS A 80 5.07 -4.44 10.59
N SER A 81 4.30 -5.19 11.38
CA SER A 81 4.88 -5.87 12.54
C SER A 81 5.47 -7.20 12.07
N PHE A 82 6.79 -7.36 12.14
CA PHE A 82 7.50 -8.65 12.04
C PHE A 82 7.11 -9.65 13.16
N GLN A 83 5.94 -9.46 13.75
CA GLN A 83 5.26 -10.30 14.71
C GLN A 83 3.93 -10.67 14.06
N ALA A 84 3.64 -11.96 13.99
CA ALA A 84 2.35 -12.52 13.57
C ALA A 84 1.24 -12.22 14.59
N ASN A 85 1.11 -10.96 15.00
CA ASN A 85 0.02 -10.49 15.82
C ASN A 85 -1.16 -10.31 14.89
N TYR A 86 -1.96 -11.36 14.86
CA TYR A 86 -3.28 -11.44 14.25
C TYR A 86 -3.98 -10.08 14.26
N ILE A 87 -4.27 -9.54 13.08
CA ILE A 87 -5.05 -8.30 12.97
C ILE A 87 -6.51 -8.69 13.24
N LYS A 88 -6.87 -8.81 14.53
CA LYS A 88 -8.23 -8.44 14.95
C LYS A 88 -8.46 -7.02 14.39
N PRO A 89 -9.64 -6.64 13.89
CA PRO A 89 -10.93 -7.33 13.95
C PRO A 89 -11.40 -7.86 12.58
N TYR A 90 -10.50 -8.27 11.67
CA TYR A 90 -10.90 -8.83 10.37
C TYR A 90 -11.87 -10.01 10.49
N THR A 91 -11.69 -10.87 11.50
CA THR A 91 -12.64 -11.96 11.81
C THR A 91 -14.04 -11.51 12.17
N LYS A 92 -14.19 -10.29 12.70
CA LYS A 92 -15.50 -9.73 13.04
C LYS A 92 -16.23 -9.21 11.81
N LEU A 93 -15.55 -9.04 10.66
CA LEU A 93 -16.17 -8.66 9.39
C LEU A 93 -16.94 -9.82 8.74
N HIS A 94 -16.45 -11.04 8.90
CA HIS A 94 -17.07 -12.25 8.36
C HIS A 94 -18.55 -12.40 8.76
N PRO A 95 -18.92 -12.42 10.05
CA PRO A 95 -20.32 -12.57 10.44
C PRO A 95 -21.20 -11.38 10.02
N LEU A 96 -20.65 -10.17 9.90
CA LEU A 96 -21.36 -9.02 9.34
C LEU A 96 -21.65 -9.23 7.84
N SER A 97 -20.65 -9.66 7.08
CA SER A 97 -20.77 -9.88 5.63
C SER A 97 -21.73 -11.02 5.27
N GLN A 98 -21.85 -12.04 6.14
CA GLN A 98 -22.79 -13.15 5.96
C GLN A 98 -24.24 -12.75 6.19
N GLN A 99 -24.49 -11.81 7.11
CA GLN A 99 -25.86 -11.33 7.40
C GLN A 99 -26.31 -10.27 6.41
N ALA A 100 -25.39 -9.45 5.91
CA ALA A 100 -25.67 -8.45 4.90
C ALA A 100 -26.20 -9.10 3.61
N LYS A 101 -27.10 -8.40 2.91
CA LYS A 101 -27.59 -8.85 1.60
C LYS A 101 -26.48 -8.94 0.58
N GLU A 102 -25.61 -7.93 0.60
CA GLU A 102 -24.49 -7.78 -0.30
C GLU A 102 -23.37 -7.03 0.40
N THR A 103 -22.13 -7.39 0.05
CA THR A 103 -20.92 -6.78 0.55
C THR A 103 -20.09 -6.25 -0.61
N PHE A 104 -19.66 -5.00 -0.50
CA PHE A 104 -18.73 -4.35 -1.41
C PHE A 104 -17.40 -4.13 -0.71
N ILE A 105 -16.31 -4.38 -1.42
CA ILE A 105 -14.96 -4.08 -0.92
C ILE A 105 -14.37 -2.98 -1.77
N ILE A 106 -13.89 -1.93 -1.11
CA ILE A 106 -13.20 -0.81 -1.71
C ILE A 106 -11.84 -0.75 -1.04
N ASP A 107 -10.77 -0.94 -1.79
CA ASP A 107 -9.42 -0.91 -1.22
C ASP A 107 -8.51 0.05 -1.96
N GLY A 108 -7.59 0.63 -1.17
CA GLY A 108 -6.50 1.45 -1.63
C GLY A 108 -5.32 0.57 -1.93
N PHE A 109 -4.94 0.57 -3.19
CA PHE A 109 -3.72 -0.08 -3.61
C PHE A 109 -2.54 0.80 -3.21
N ALA A 110 -2.19 0.73 -1.92
CA ALA A 110 -1.01 1.35 -1.38
C ALA A 110 0.13 0.33 -1.36
N PHE A 111 1.33 0.83 -1.59
CA PHE A 111 2.56 0.05 -1.64
C PHE A 111 2.89 -0.50 -0.25
N TYR A 112 2.41 -1.69 0.06
CA TYR A 112 2.81 -2.42 1.27
C TYR A 112 4.15 -3.09 0.99
N ASN A 113 5.24 -2.38 1.25
CA ASN A 113 6.59 -2.88 1.03
C ASN A 113 7.00 -3.87 2.14
N THR A 114 7.06 -5.17 1.82
CA THR A 114 7.91 -6.12 2.55
C THR A 114 8.54 -7.11 1.56
N GLU A 115 9.79 -7.53 1.82
CA GLU A 115 10.53 -8.52 1.01
C GLU A 115 9.87 -9.91 0.99
N LYS A 116 8.93 -10.17 1.90
CA LYS A 116 8.30 -11.49 2.11
C LYS A 116 6.82 -11.56 1.71
N ALA A 117 6.19 -10.45 1.36
CA ALA A 117 4.76 -10.44 1.03
C ALA A 117 4.53 -9.70 -0.28
N ILE A 118 4.70 -10.42 -1.39
CA ILE A 118 4.04 -10.03 -2.62
C ILE A 118 2.62 -10.63 -2.56
N TYR A 119 1.64 -9.73 -2.47
CA TYR A 119 0.19 -9.92 -2.68
C TYR A 119 -0.63 -10.55 -1.57
N ARG A 120 -1.37 -9.71 -0.82
CA ARG A 120 -2.67 -10.11 -0.24
C ARG A 120 -3.74 -8.98 -0.16
N PRO A 121 -3.94 -8.07 -1.13
CA PRO A 121 -5.21 -7.33 -1.18
C PRO A 121 -6.42 -8.26 -1.45
N PHE A 122 -6.17 -9.53 -1.77
CA PHE A 122 -7.19 -10.51 -2.19
C PHE A 122 -7.48 -11.63 -1.20
N LEU A 123 -6.89 -11.61 -0.01
CA LEU A 123 -7.16 -12.68 0.96
C LEU A 123 -8.30 -12.38 1.93
N TYR A 124 -9.02 -11.28 1.70
CA TYR A 124 -10.32 -11.05 2.31
C TYR A 124 -11.36 -10.78 1.22
N ILE A 125 -11.79 -11.85 0.58
CA ILE A 125 -12.82 -11.84 -0.46
C ILE A 125 -14.01 -12.62 0.11
N ASP A 126 -15.20 -12.03 -0.04
CA ASP A 126 -16.53 -12.62 0.23
C ASP A 126 -16.49 -14.16 0.38
N PRO A 127 -16.71 -14.69 1.60
CA PRO A 127 -16.70 -16.12 1.88
C PRO A 127 -17.74 -16.90 1.07
N ASN A 128 -18.75 -16.23 0.53
CA ASN A 128 -19.77 -16.87 -0.32
C ASN A 128 -19.30 -17.09 -1.76
N ILE A 129 -18.17 -16.50 -2.17
CA ILE A 129 -17.59 -16.64 -3.52
C ILE A 129 -16.39 -17.60 -3.52
N ILE A 130 -15.67 -17.74 -2.40
CA ILE A 130 -14.57 -18.69 -2.23
C ILE A 130 -14.85 -19.48 -0.96
N GLY A 131 -15.20 -20.77 -1.13
CA GLY A 131 -15.48 -21.67 -0.02
C GLY A 131 -14.38 -21.61 1.04
N SER A 132 -14.80 -21.57 2.30
CA SER A 132 -14.07 -21.90 3.54
C SER A 132 -12.64 -22.42 3.35
N SER A 133 -11.66 -21.56 3.05
CA SER A 133 -10.27 -22.01 2.87
C SER A 133 -9.22 -21.16 3.58
N VAL A 134 -9.57 -20.13 4.36
CA VAL A 134 -8.56 -19.42 5.18
C VAL A 134 -8.44 -20.00 6.60
N GLN A 135 -9.43 -20.79 7.04
CA GLN A 135 -9.41 -21.41 8.38
C GLN A 135 -8.36 -22.52 8.55
N GLU A 136 -7.83 -23.11 7.47
CA GLU A 136 -6.90 -24.25 7.55
C GLU A 136 -5.41 -23.90 7.35
N PHE A 137 -5.06 -22.68 6.96
CA PHE A 137 -3.73 -22.49 6.35
C PHE A 137 -2.55 -22.34 7.30
N TYR A 138 -2.73 -22.02 8.58
CA TYR A 138 -1.56 -21.73 9.42
C TYR A 138 -1.59 -22.28 10.84
N ASN A 139 -2.60 -23.06 11.28
CA ASN A 139 -2.65 -23.46 12.69
C ASN A 139 -3.30 -24.82 13.03
N THR A 140 -3.43 -25.77 12.09
CA THR A 140 -3.82 -27.15 12.44
C THR A 140 -2.73 -28.15 12.03
N GLY A 141 -2.09 -28.77 13.03
CA GLY A 141 -1.28 -29.98 12.90
C GLY A 141 -0.34 -30.06 11.69
N ALA A 142 -0.81 -30.75 10.63
CA ALA A 142 -0.05 -31.26 9.49
C ALA A 142 0.61 -30.22 8.57
N TYR A 143 0.39 -28.92 8.77
CA TYR A 143 0.91 -27.84 7.92
C TYR A 143 2.08 -27.06 8.54
N LYS A 144 2.78 -27.64 9.53
CA LYS A 144 4.00 -27.04 10.13
C LYS A 144 5.14 -26.84 9.12
N ASP A 145 5.13 -27.60 8.02
CA ASP A 145 6.16 -27.64 6.99
C ASP A 145 5.80 -26.78 5.76
N PHE A 146 4.83 -25.86 5.91
CA PHE A 146 4.40 -24.97 4.84
C PHE A 146 5.52 -24.01 4.38
N ASP A 147 5.99 -24.19 3.15
CA ASP A 147 6.88 -23.25 2.48
C ASP A 147 6.12 -21.93 2.24
N GLY A 148 6.48 -20.91 3.02
CA GLY A 148 5.79 -19.60 3.08
C GLY A 148 5.65 -18.86 1.74
N ASN A 149 6.23 -19.39 0.67
CA ASN A 149 6.15 -18.86 -0.69
C ASN A 149 4.95 -19.38 -1.50
N GLN A 150 4.23 -20.43 -1.09
CA GLN A 150 3.01 -20.86 -1.78
C GLN A 150 1.77 -20.09 -1.30
N VAL A 151 1.72 -18.80 -1.60
CA VAL A 151 0.45 -18.06 -1.53
C VAL A 151 -0.47 -18.61 -2.61
N GLU A 152 -1.59 -19.23 -2.23
CA GLU A 152 -2.63 -19.60 -3.19
C GLU A 152 -3.07 -18.35 -3.96
N ASN A 153 -2.80 -18.35 -5.27
CA ASN A 153 -3.08 -17.21 -6.11
C ASN A 153 -4.55 -17.27 -6.60
N TYR A 154 -5.44 -16.66 -5.83
CA TYR A 154 -6.86 -16.57 -6.15
C TYR A 154 -7.18 -15.60 -7.29
N TYR A 155 -6.20 -14.88 -7.84
CA TYR A 155 -6.37 -13.86 -8.89
C TYR A 155 -7.35 -14.29 -9.98
N LYS A 156 -7.09 -15.44 -10.64
CA LYS A 156 -7.90 -15.90 -11.78
C LYS A 156 -9.39 -16.07 -11.43
N LYS A 157 -9.69 -16.47 -10.19
CA LYS A 157 -11.07 -16.67 -9.71
C LYS A 157 -11.78 -15.36 -9.43
N ILE A 158 -11.04 -14.33 -9.03
CA ILE A 158 -11.60 -13.08 -8.50
C ILE A 158 -11.57 -11.93 -9.52
N ALA A 159 -10.69 -12.05 -10.53
CA ALA A 159 -10.52 -11.07 -11.61
C ALA A 159 -11.86 -10.63 -12.24
N PRO A 160 -12.81 -11.54 -12.55
CA PRO A 160 -14.08 -11.15 -13.16
C PRO A 160 -14.96 -10.27 -12.26
N TYR A 161 -14.77 -10.35 -10.95
CA TYR A 161 -15.57 -9.64 -9.95
C TYR A 161 -14.94 -8.31 -9.52
N MET A 162 -13.71 -8.07 -9.94
CA MET A 162 -12.89 -6.94 -9.55
C MET A 162 -12.86 -5.85 -10.62
N GLN A 163 -12.92 -4.60 -10.18
CA GLN A 163 -12.53 -3.46 -10.98
C GLN A 163 -11.25 -2.87 -10.42
N ILE A 164 -10.24 -2.78 -11.27
CA ILE A 164 -9.03 -2.02 -10.98
C ILE A 164 -9.09 -0.76 -11.80
N SER A 165 -8.81 0.34 -11.14
CA SER A 165 -8.80 1.64 -11.77
C SER A 165 -7.48 2.38 -11.61
N THR A 166 -6.53 1.78 -10.89
CA THR A 166 -5.15 2.26 -10.88
C THR A 166 -4.47 1.86 -12.18
N GLN A 167 -3.89 2.85 -12.86
CA GLN A 167 -3.00 2.62 -14.01
C GLN A 167 -1.57 2.36 -13.51
N PRO A 168 -0.75 1.60 -14.25
CA PRO A 168 0.68 1.52 -13.97
C PRO A 168 1.31 2.91 -13.96
N LEU A 169 2.23 3.15 -13.04
CA LEU A 169 3.02 4.37 -12.99
C LEU A 169 4.18 4.26 -13.99
N GLU A 170 4.36 5.26 -14.84
CA GLU A 170 5.61 5.37 -15.60
C GLU A 170 6.76 5.65 -14.63
N LEU A 171 7.83 4.87 -14.72
CA LEU A 171 9.01 5.03 -13.88
C LEU A 171 10.17 5.54 -14.74
N GLU A 172 10.70 6.71 -14.40
CA GLU A 172 11.87 7.28 -15.08
C GLU A 172 13.03 7.43 -14.11
N VAL A 173 14.25 7.18 -14.58
CA VAL A 173 15.49 7.46 -13.86
C VAL A 173 16.29 8.51 -14.62
N VAL A 174 16.36 9.70 -14.06
CA VAL A 174 17.20 10.79 -14.56
C VAL A 174 18.61 10.61 -14.01
N LYS A 175 19.57 10.41 -14.92
CA LYS A 175 20.97 10.29 -14.56
C LYS A 175 21.60 11.67 -14.36
N TYR A 176 22.40 11.82 -13.31
CA TYR A 176 23.22 13.00 -13.10
C TYR A 176 24.67 12.62 -12.80
N SER A 177 25.60 13.52 -13.11
CA SER A 177 27.03 13.26 -12.95
C SER A 177 27.62 14.11 -11.82
N PRO A 178 28.02 13.50 -10.69
CA PRO A 178 28.75 14.22 -9.65
C PRO A 178 30.09 14.76 -10.16
N THR A 179 30.45 15.95 -9.70
CA THR A 179 31.73 16.57 -10.02
C THR A 179 32.89 15.82 -9.35
N LYS A 180 34.12 15.98 -9.86
CA LYS A 180 35.33 15.40 -9.24
C LYS A 180 35.48 15.81 -7.76
N LYS A 181 35.13 17.05 -7.43
CA LYS A 181 35.17 17.58 -6.07
C LYS A 181 34.15 16.86 -5.17
N GLU A 182 32.92 16.72 -5.62
CA GLU A 182 31.86 16.04 -4.85
C GLU A 182 32.19 14.56 -4.61
N LYS A 183 32.79 13.88 -5.60
CA LYS A 183 33.25 12.49 -5.45
C LYS A 183 34.35 12.34 -4.39
N ALA A 184 35.32 13.25 -4.40
CA ALA A 184 36.43 13.24 -3.44
C ALA A 184 35.96 13.53 -2.01
N GLU A 185 35.06 14.50 -1.83
CA GLU A 185 34.46 14.82 -0.54
C GLU A 185 33.60 13.67 0.01
N TYR A 186 32.82 13.01 -0.85
CA TYR A 186 32.04 11.83 -0.47
C TYR A 186 32.91 10.69 0.06
N GLU A 187 33.98 10.32 -0.65
CA GLU A 187 34.88 9.25 -0.18
C GLU A 187 35.63 9.65 1.10
N LYS A 188 35.99 10.93 1.26
CA LYS A 188 36.56 11.45 2.50
C LYS A 188 35.58 11.31 3.66
N LEU A 189 34.33 11.73 3.48
CA LEU A 189 33.28 11.61 4.48
C LEU A 189 33.03 10.16 4.86
N LYS A 190 32.88 9.28 3.86
CA LYS A 190 32.69 7.83 4.04
C LYS A 190 33.82 7.20 4.85
N LYS A 191 35.09 7.50 4.52
CA LYS A 191 36.25 7.01 5.29
C LYS A 191 36.22 7.50 6.73
N GLN A 192 35.92 8.79 6.94
CA GLN A 192 35.84 9.39 8.27
C GLN A 192 34.78 8.68 9.13
N ILE A 193 33.53 8.62 8.67
CA ILE A 193 32.42 8.12 9.49
C ILE A 193 32.45 6.61 9.73
N ILE A 194 33.04 5.84 8.80
CA ILE A 194 33.14 4.38 8.90
C ILE A 194 34.40 3.96 9.68
N MET A 195 35.57 4.49 9.33
CA MET A 195 36.84 3.97 9.85
C MET A 195 37.34 4.73 11.08
N VAL A 196 37.14 6.06 11.10
CA VAL A 196 37.65 6.92 12.17
C VAL A 196 36.61 7.04 13.29
N ASP A 197 35.42 7.52 12.97
CA ASP A 197 34.36 7.75 13.95
C ASP A 197 33.59 6.47 14.32
N LYS A 198 33.65 5.44 13.46
CA LYS A 198 33.03 4.13 13.64
C LYS A 198 31.55 4.19 13.99
N PHE A 199 30.80 5.04 13.28
CA PHE A 199 29.37 5.18 13.50
C PHE A 199 28.59 3.90 13.11
N SER A 200 27.40 3.74 13.70
CA SER A 200 26.49 2.65 13.34
C SER A 200 26.05 2.75 11.89
N LYS A 201 25.78 1.60 11.24
CA LYS A 201 25.34 1.53 9.84
C LYS A 201 24.19 2.50 9.51
N PRO A 202 23.11 2.64 10.32
CA PRO A 202 22.05 3.60 10.05
C PRO A 202 22.53 5.06 10.07
N LYS A 203 23.42 5.41 11.01
CA LYS A 203 23.96 6.77 11.12
C LYS A 203 24.89 7.09 9.94
N VAL A 204 25.70 6.13 9.51
CA VAL A 204 26.55 6.23 8.32
C VAL A 204 25.70 6.51 7.07
N ILE A 205 24.69 5.68 6.80
CA ILE A 205 23.82 5.84 5.62
C ILE A 205 23.15 7.23 5.64
N ARG A 206 22.58 7.64 6.78
CA ARG A 206 21.95 8.96 6.90
C ARG A 206 22.90 10.10 6.56
N MET A 207 24.12 10.11 7.12
CA MET A 207 25.09 11.16 6.85
C MET A 207 25.54 11.20 5.38
N LEU A 208 25.66 10.04 4.73
CA LEU A 208 25.98 9.96 3.31
C LEU A 208 24.83 10.48 2.44
N ILE A 209 23.59 10.12 2.75
CA ILE A 209 22.39 10.64 2.06
C ILE A 209 22.29 12.16 2.24
N ASP A 210 22.46 12.68 3.45
CA ASP A 210 22.42 14.12 3.74
C ASP A 210 23.47 14.88 2.92
N TYR A 211 24.68 14.33 2.75
CA TYR A 211 25.69 14.91 1.88
C TYR A 211 25.21 14.97 0.41
N ILE A 212 24.69 13.85 -0.10
CA ILE A 212 24.27 13.72 -1.51
C ILE A 212 23.13 14.70 -1.83
N GLU A 213 22.15 14.85 -0.94
CA GLU A 213 21.05 15.82 -1.09
C GLU A 213 21.54 17.27 -1.24
N ASN A 214 22.69 17.58 -0.66
CA ASN A 214 23.26 18.92 -0.69
C ASN A 214 24.23 19.17 -1.86
N THR A 215 24.52 18.17 -2.68
CA THR A 215 25.37 18.32 -3.87
C THR A 215 24.73 19.23 -4.93
N GLU A 216 25.55 20.06 -5.58
CA GLU A 216 25.07 20.98 -6.60
C GLU A 216 24.68 20.24 -7.87
N SER A 217 25.36 19.13 -8.18
CA SER A 217 25.01 18.26 -9.31
C SER A 217 23.59 17.68 -9.17
N LYS A 218 23.21 17.17 -7.99
CA LYS A 218 21.85 16.64 -7.73
C LYS A 218 20.80 17.75 -7.76
N LYS A 219 21.04 18.89 -7.10
CA LYS A 219 20.12 20.04 -7.12
C LYS A 219 19.86 20.58 -8.52
N LYS A 220 20.88 20.60 -9.39
CA LYS A 220 20.73 21.02 -10.79
C LYS A 220 19.91 20.04 -11.60
N ALA A 221 20.04 18.73 -11.36
CA ALA A 221 19.21 17.73 -12.01
C ALA A 221 17.73 17.90 -11.63
N ILE A 222 17.43 18.06 -10.33
CA ILE A 222 16.06 18.26 -9.83
C ILE A 222 15.40 19.51 -10.41
N LYS A 223 16.13 20.63 -10.54
CA LYS A 223 15.56 21.88 -11.07
C LYS A 223 15.24 21.85 -12.55
N LYS A 224 15.88 20.96 -13.33
CA LYS A 224 15.65 20.87 -14.78
C LYS A 224 14.35 20.15 -15.11
N GLU A 225 13.94 19.22 -14.25
CA GLU A 225 12.73 18.42 -14.44
C GLU A 225 11.55 19.10 -13.74
N ILE A 226 10.61 19.64 -14.51
CA ILE A 226 9.33 20.15 -13.97
C ILE A 226 8.22 19.56 -14.84
N ASP A 227 7.82 18.35 -14.50
CA ASP A 227 6.59 17.75 -14.99
C ASP A 227 5.52 17.87 -13.89
N ALA A 228 4.42 18.57 -14.19
CA ALA A 228 3.33 18.81 -13.25
C ALA A 228 2.52 17.54 -12.93
N ASP A 229 2.56 16.54 -13.82
CA ASP A 229 1.86 15.25 -13.66
C ASP A 229 2.76 14.16 -13.03
N ALA A 230 4.02 14.51 -12.69
CA ALA A 230 4.99 13.60 -12.10
C ALA A 230 5.28 13.88 -10.63
N ILE A 231 5.55 12.83 -9.87
CA ILE A 231 6.16 12.95 -8.55
C ILE A 231 7.65 12.73 -8.66
N GLN A 232 8.43 13.66 -8.12
CA GLN A 232 9.87 13.58 -8.11
C GLN A 232 10.39 13.05 -6.77
N ILE A 233 11.25 12.04 -6.82
CA ILE A 233 11.86 11.46 -5.62
C ILE A 233 13.15 12.21 -5.30
N ILE A 234 13.01 13.26 -4.49
CA ILE A 234 14.13 14.08 -4.07
C ILE A 234 14.95 13.39 -2.95
N ARG A 235 14.28 12.53 -2.16
CA ARG A 235 14.84 11.85 -1.00
C ARG A 235 14.49 10.36 -0.97
N ASN A 236 15.49 9.51 -1.15
CA ASN A 236 15.38 8.06 -1.07
C ASN A 236 15.71 7.58 0.35
N ASP A 237 14.85 7.85 1.33
CA ASP A 237 14.96 7.22 2.65
C ASP A 237 13.59 6.70 3.12
N ALA A 238 13.52 6.12 4.33
CA ALA A 238 12.27 5.58 4.85
C ALA A 238 11.14 6.64 4.95
N ASN A 239 11.47 7.87 5.33
CA ASN A 239 10.49 8.96 5.45
C ASN A 239 10.09 9.49 4.07
N GLY A 240 11.06 9.66 3.15
CA GLY A 240 10.84 10.02 1.76
C GLY A 240 9.92 9.04 1.04
N ARG A 241 10.15 7.72 1.21
CA ARG A 241 9.26 6.67 0.70
C ARG A 241 7.83 6.77 1.24
N LYS A 242 7.67 6.98 2.55
CA LYS A 242 6.35 7.13 3.16
C LYS A 242 5.61 8.33 2.58
N ASN A 243 6.31 9.46 2.41
CA ASN A 243 5.74 10.67 1.83
C ASN A 243 5.40 10.46 0.34
N LEU A 244 6.27 9.82 -0.43
CA LEU A 244 6.00 9.43 -1.82
C LEU A 244 4.68 8.66 -1.92
N TYR A 245 4.50 7.60 -1.15
CA TYR A 245 3.29 6.79 -1.24
C TYR A 245 2.04 7.57 -0.84
N LYS A 246 2.16 8.46 0.15
CA LYS A 246 1.09 9.38 0.50
C LYS A 246 0.77 10.34 -0.67
N GLU A 247 1.79 10.86 -1.35
CA GLU A 247 1.58 11.73 -2.50
C GLU A 247 1.00 11.00 -3.71
N ILE A 248 1.44 9.77 -4.00
CA ILE A 248 0.84 8.92 -5.05
C ILE A 248 -0.65 8.72 -4.76
N LEU A 249 -0.99 8.40 -3.51
CA LEU A 249 -2.38 8.23 -3.09
C LEU A 249 -3.22 9.51 -3.28
N LEU A 250 -2.66 10.67 -2.92
CA LEU A 250 -3.41 11.94 -2.93
C LEU A 250 -3.49 12.59 -4.31
N LYS A 251 -2.43 12.49 -5.12
CA LYS A 251 -2.30 13.20 -6.40
C LYS A 251 -2.62 12.32 -7.61
N ASN A 252 -2.57 10.99 -7.46
CA ASN A 252 -2.76 10.01 -8.54
C ASN A 252 -1.92 10.36 -9.79
N PRO A 253 -0.59 10.49 -9.64
CA PRO A 253 0.29 10.88 -10.74
C PRO A 253 0.33 9.81 -11.83
N LYS A 254 0.75 10.20 -13.03
CA LYS A 254 1.03 9.24 -14.11
C LYS A 254 2.45 8.69 -14.05
N LYS A 255 3.36 9.47 -13.45
CA LYS A 255 4.80 9.25 -13.55
C LYS A 255 5.50 9.48 -12.22
N VAL A 256 6.55 8.70 -11.97
CA VAL A 256 7.48 8.88 -10.85
C VAL A 256 8.90 8.98 -11.39
N ILE A 257 9.58 10.06 -11.03
CA ILE A 257 10.93 10.38 -11.50
C ILE A 257 11.92 10.18 -10.36
N PHE A 258 12.92 9.35 -10.62
CA PHE A 258 14.04 9.07 -9.74
C PHE A 258 15.30 9.76 -10.24
N TYR A 259 16.23 10.05 -9.33
CA TYR A 259 17.53 10.61 -9.68
C TYR A 259 18.63 9.64 -9.26
N SER A 260 19.46 9.23 -10.22
CA SER A 260 20.58 8.31 -9.98
C SER A 260 21.90 8.94 -10.41
N SER A 261 22.91 8.75 -9.57
CA SER A 261 24.29 9.16 -9.87
C SER A 261 25.12 8.03 -10.46
N GLU A 262 24.65 6.78 -10.32
CA GLU A 262 25.39 5.53 -10.53
C GLU A 262 26.71 5.43 -9.74
N TYR A 263 26.95 6.36 -8.80
CA TYR A 263 28.21 6.48 -8.07
C TYR A 263 27.99 6.37 -6.56
N TYR A 264 27.00 7.08 -6.04
CA TYR A 264 26.73 7.15 -4.61
C TYR A 264 25.96 5.92 -4.12
N GLY A 265 26.69 4.84 -3.83
CA GLY A 265 26.08 3.55 -3.46
C GLY A 265 25.06 3.59 -2.32
N ALA A 266 25.15 4.54 -1.38
CA ALA A 266 24.13 4.72 -0.34
C ALA A 266 22.76 5.14 -0.91
N ASP A 267 22.72 6.05 -1.88
CA ASP A 267 21.49 6.51 -2.56
C ASP A 267 21.00 5.47 -3.55
N GLU A 268 21.91 4.79 -4.28
CA GLU A 268 21.52 3.74 -5.24
C GLU A 268 20.83 2.54 -4.57
N ILE A 269 21.26 2.17 -3.36
CA ILE A 269 20.61 1.09 -2.58
C ILE A 269 19.18 1.50 -2.23
N GLU A 270 18.97 2.68 -1.64
CA GLU A 270 17.63 3.12 -1.23
C GLU A 270 16.71 3.41 -2.44
N LEU A 271 17.27 3.92 -3.54
CA LEU A 271 16.59 4.05 -4.82
C LEU A 271 16.09 2.69 -5.29
N SER A 272 16.95 1.66 -5.32
CA SER A 272 16.56 0.32 -5.79
C SER A 272 15.41 -0.29 -4.99
N LEU A 273 15.38 -0.05 -3.67
CA LEU A 273 14.28 -0.50 -2.81
C LEU A 273 12.96 0.18 -3.18
N THR A 274 13.00 1.47 -3.46
CA THR A 274 11.81 2.26 -3.82
C THR A 274 11.34 1.93 -5.23
N PHE A 275 12.26 1.95 -6.19
CA PHE A 275 12.01 1.65 -7.59
C PHE A 275 11.45 0.24 -7.77
N GLY A 276 12.10 -0.78 -7.18
CA GLY A 276 11.64 -2.17 -7.28
C GLY A 276 10.28 -2.39 -6.61
N ALA A 277 9.91 -1.61 -5.59
CA ALA A 277 8.56 -1.66 -5.03
C ALA A 277 7.51 -1.12 -6.01
N LEU A 278 7.82 -0.03 -6.74
CA LEU A 278 6.94 0.50 -7.79
C LEU A 278 6.84 -0.45 -8.99
N GLU A 279 7.93 -1.11 -9.40
CA GLU A 279 7.89 -2.12 -10.46
C GLU A 279 7.00 -3.30 -10.10
N ARG A 280 7.13 -3.82 -8.86
CA ARG A 280 6.27 -4.90 -8.37
C ARG A 280 4.80 -4.50 -8.36
N HIS A 281 4.51 -3.25 -7.99
CA HIS A 281 3.17 -2.69 -8.07
C HIS A 281 2.63 -2.65 -9.51
N ASN A 282 3.39 -2.12 -10.46
CA ASN A 282 3.01 -2.09 -11.87
C ASN A 282 2.78 -3.50 -12.43
N LYS A 283 3.65 -4.44 -12.06
CA LYS A 283 3.49 -5.85 -12.42
C LYS A 283 2.20 -6.43 -11.87
N LEU A 284 1.79 -6.07 -10.65
CA LEU A 284 0.50 -6.49 -10.13
C LEU A 284 -0.65 -5.88 -10.91
N ILE A 285 -0.63 -4.58 -11.18
CA ILE A 285 -1.67 -3.93 -11.99
C ILE A 285 -1.81 -4.62 -13.34
N ALA A 286 -0.69 -4.90 -14.03
CA ALA A 286 -0.69 -5.63 -15.29
C ALA A 286 -1.29 -7.03 -15.13
N LEU A 287 -0.80 -7.82 -14.17
CA LEU A 287 -1.34 -9.16 -13.90
C LEU A 287 -2.84 -9.13 -13.70
N LEU A 288 -3.36 -8.12 -13.01
CA LEU A 288 -4.76 -8.03 -12.68
C LEU A 288 -5.65 -7.47 -13.81
N ASN A 289 -5.10 -6.67 -14.72
CA ASN A 289 -5.80 -6.15 -15.89
C ASN A 289 -5.81 -7.13 -17.08
N GLY A 290 -4.91 -8.12 -17.10
CA GLY A 290 -4.77 -9.10 -18.19
C GLY A 290 -3.77 -8.65 -19.24
#